data_AF-D6D535-F1
#
_entry.id   AF-D6D535-F1
#
_cell.length_a   1.000
_cell.length_b   1.000
_cell.length_c   1.000
_cell.angle_alpha   90.00
_cell.angle_beta   90.00
_cell.angle_gamma   90.00
#
_symmetry.space_group_name_H-M   'P 1'
#
loop_
_entity.id
_entity.type
_entity.pdbx_description
1 polymer ?
#
loop_
_entity_poly.entity_id
_entity_poly.type
_entity_poly.pdbx_seq_one_letter_code
_entity_poly.pdbx_strand_id
1 'polypeptide(L)' 'MRLAFCCLMISNNTPDMFILDEPTNNLDIQSIEIITATIKNYAGTVIAISHDNYFIQEIGVEQCILLS' A
#
# COMPACT_ATOMS: atom_id res chain seq x y z
N MET A 1 8.30 8.54 -4.26
CA MET A 1 7.65 7.39 -3.59
C MET A 1 6.96 6.47 -4.59
N ARG A 2 5.85 6.89 -5.23
CA ARG A 2 5.06 6.01 -6.11
C ARG A 2 5.78 5.42 -7.31
N LEU A 3 6.57 6.23 -8.02
CA LEU A 3 7.38 5.72 -9.13
C LEU A 3 8.36 4.63 -8.66
N ALA A 4 8.99 4.81 -7.51
CA ALA A 4 9.90 3.82 -6.94
C ALA A 4 9.15 2.54 -6.55
N PHE A 5 7.96 2.65 -5.95
CA PHE A 5 7.10 1.49 -5.68
C PHE A 5 6.77 0.74 -6.99
N CYS A 6 6.31 1.43 -8.04
CA CYS A 6 6.04 0.81 -9.33
C CYS A 6 7.29 0.14 -9.93
N CYS A 7 8.45 0.79 -9.88
CA CYS A 7 9.71 0.23 -10.38
C CYS A 7 10.12 -1.04 -9.61
N LEU A 8 9.94 -1.05 -8.29
CA LEU A 8 10.26 -2.21 -7.44
C LEU A 8 9.29 -3.36 -7.68
N MET A 9 8.01 -3.07 -7.95
CA MET A 9 7.00 -4.10 -8.30
C MET A 9 7.29 -4.80 -9.63
N ILE A 10 7.98 -4.14 -10.56
CA ILE A 10 8.33 -4.70 -11.89
C ILE A 10 9.73 -5.34 -11.87
N SER A 11 10.54 -5.07 -10.85
CA SER A 11 11.89 -5.63 -10.70
C SER A 11 11.86 -7.15 -10.54
N ASN A 12 12.84 -7.84 -11.15
CA ASN A 12 13.05 -9.28 -10.92
C ASN A 12 13.35 -9.63 -9.44
N ASN A 13 13.81 -8.64 -8.68
CA ASN A 13 14.01 -8.74 -7.24
C ASN A 13 13.00 -7.81 -6.56
N THR A 14 11.76 -8.26 -6.42
CA THR A 14 10.77 -7.58 -5.57
C THR A 14 11.23 -7.67 -4.11
N PRO A 15 11.16 -6.57 -3.33
CA PRO A 15 11.45 -6.63 -1.90
C PRO A 15 10.59 -7.68 -1.18
N ASP A 16 11.02 -8.14 -0.01
CA ASP A 16 10.19 -9.00 0.85
C ASP A 16 9.19 -8.17 1.68
N MET A 17 9.48 -6.87 1.88
CA MET A 17 8.67 -5.98 2.69
C MET A 17 8.63 -4.55 2.12
N PHE A 18 7.45 -3.93 2.18
CA PHE A 18 7.25 -2.50 1.97
C PHE A 18 6.78 -1.81 3.25
N ILE A 19 7.28 -0.60 3.48
CA ILE A 19 6.76 0.33 4.48
C ILE A 19 6.25 1.56 3.72
N LEU A 20 4.96 1.82 3.81
CA LEU A 20 4.27 2.87 3.07
C LEU A 20 3.71 3.90 4.05
N ASP A 21 4.14 5.14 3.89
CA ASP A 21 3.64 6.28 4.66
C ASP A 21 2.66 7.08 3.81
N GLU A 22 1.40 7.14 4.24
CA GLU A 22 0.28 7.81 3.58
C GLU A 22 0.16 7.52 2.06
N PRO A 23 -0.02 6.24 1.66
CA PRO A 23 0.03 5.83 0.26
C PRO A 23 -1.07 6.46 -0.62
N THR A 24 -2.22 6.80 -0.06
CA THR A 24 -3.40 7.35 -0.76
C THR A 24 -3.39 8.87 -0.93
N ASN A 25 -2.46 9.59 -0.28
CA ASN A 25 -2.49 11.06 -0.25
C ASN A 25 -2.31 11.72 -1.64
N ASN A 26 -3.04 12.79 -1.97
CA ASN A 26 -2.97 13.44 -3.29
C ASN A 26 -3.22 12.50 -4.48
N LEU A 27 -3.94 11.39 -4.31
CA LEU A 27 -4.40 10.53 -5.41
C LEU A 27 -5.84 10.81 -5.78
N ASP A 28 -6.16 10.64 -7.04
CA ASP A 28 -7.54 10.51 -7.48
C ASP A 28 -8.09 9.11 -7.16
N ILE A 29 -9.41 8.96 -7.25
CA ILE A 29 -10.10 7.73 -6.89
C ILE A 29 -9.58 6.52 -7.69
N GLN A 30 -9.34 6.70 -8.99
CA GLN A 30 -8.83 5.63 -9.85
C GLN A 30 -7.44 5.16 -9.41
N SER A 31 -6.56 6.08 -9.06
CA SER A 31 -5.22 5.74 -8.56
C SER A 31 -5.27 5.08 -7.18
N ILE A 32 -6.23 5.45 -6.33
CA ILE A 32 -6.47 4.78 -5.04
C ILE A 32 -6.89 3.33 -5.26
N GLU A 33 -7.79 3.06 -6.21
CA GLU A 33 -8.20 1.69 -6.53
C GLU A 33 -7.02 0.84 -7.01
N ILE A 34 -6.17 1.39 -7.89
CA ILE A 34 -4.98 0.70 -8.40
C ILE A 34 -3.98 0.41 -7.27
N ILE A 35 -3.67 1.37 -6.41
CA ILE A 35 -2.69 1.16 -5.33
C ILE A 35 -3.21 0.16 -4.29
N THR A 36 -4.50 0.23 -3.97
CA THR A 36 -5.19 -0.69 -3.07
C THR A 36 -5.11 -2.11 -3.61
N ALA A 37 -5.47 -2.31 -4.88
CA ALA A 37 -5.41 -3.62 -5.53
C ALA A 37 -3.96 -4.15 -5.63
N THR A 38 -2.99 -3.26 -5.88
CA THR A 38 -1.57 -3.64 -5.96
C THR A 38 -1.05 -4.12 -4.60
N ILE A 39 -1.36 -3.39 -3.53
CA ILE A 39 -0.96 -3.73 -2.16
C ILE A 39 -1.64 -5.03 -1.72
N LYS A 40 -2.93 -5.19 -2.00
CA LYS A 40 -3.71 -6.39 -1.64
C LYS A 40 -3.19 -7.68 -2.28
N ASN A 41 -2.63 -7.57 -3.49
CA ASN A 41 -2.09 -8.72 -4.24
C ASN A 41 -0.57 -8.88 -4.11
N TYR A 42 0.09 -8.04 -3.32
CA TYR A 42 1.53 -8.14 -3.13
C TYR A 42 1.85 -9.35 -2.25
N ALA A 43 2.76 -10.20 -2.73
CA ALA A 43 3.11 -11.45 -2.05
C ALA A 43 4.02 -11.26 -0.81
N GLY A 44 4.65 -10.08 -0.68
CA GLY A 44 5.48 -9.74 0.47
C GLY A 44 4.68 -9.10 1.61
N THR A 45 5.39 -8.69 2.65
CA THR A 45 4.77 -8.00 3.80
C THR A 45 4.58 -6.51 3.50
N VAL A 46 3.43 -5.94 3.86
CA VAL A 46 3.22 -4.49 3.78
C VAL A 46 2.89 -3.94 5.16
N ILE A 47 3.64 -2.92 5.57
CA ILE A 47 3.29 -2.05 6.69
C ILE A 47 2.81 -0.74 6.09
N ALA A 48 1.53 -0.43 6.27
CA ALA A 48 0.94 0.81 5.79
C ALA A 48 0.57 1.72 6.96
N ILE A 49 0.92 2.99 6.85
CA ILE A 49 0.51 4.06 7.76
C ILE A 49 -0.49 4.92 6.98
N SER A 50 -1.71 5.02 7.46
CA SER A 50 -2.74 5.84 6.83
C SER A 50 -3.83 6.26 7.82
N HIS A 51 -4.40 7.43 7.57
CA HIS A 51 -5.64 7.89 8.21
C HIS A 51 -6.92 7.51 7.43
N ASP A 52 -6.80 6.87 6.27
CA ASP A 52 -7.91 6.50 5.40
C ASP A 52 -8.50 5.12 5.77
N ASN A 53 -9.65 5.14 6.44
CA ASN A 53 -10.34 3.92 6.86
C ASN A 53 -10.85 3.08 5.68
N TYR A 54 -11.23 3.71 4.56
CA TYR A 54 -11.72 2.96 3.40
C TYR A 54 -10.58 2.17 2.77
N PHE A 55 -9.43 2.82 2.58
CA PHE A 55 -8.21 2.16 2.11
C PHE A 55 -7.81 0.98 3.01
N ILE A 56 -7.78 1.17 4.33
CA ILE A 56 -7.40 0.12 5.30
C ILE A 56 -8.36 -1.08 5.23
N GLN A 57 -9.66 -0.83 5.10
CA GLN A 57 -10.66 -1.89 4.97
C GLN A 57 -10.51 -2.65 3.65
N GLU A 58 -10.28 -1.94 2.55
CA GLU A 58 -10.20 -2.53 1.21
C GLU A 58 -8.94 -3.41 1.00
N ILE A 59 -7.79 -2.99 1.53
CA ILE A 59 -6.56 -3.81 1.47
C ILE A 59 -6.66 -5.08 2.31
N GLY A 60 -7.54 -5.11 3.32
CA GLY A 60 -7.80 -6.30 4.13
C GLY A 60 -6.64 -6.68 5.05
N VAL A 61 -6.25 -5.78 5.95
CA VAL A 61 -5.12 -6.00 6.87
C VAL A 61 -5.34 -7.16 7.85
N GLU A 62 -4.30 -7.96 8.09
CA GLU A 62 -4.31 -9.03 9.09
C GLU A 62 -4.20 -8.49 10.53
N GLN A 63 -3.45 -7.40 10.70
CA GLN A 63 -3.22 -6.74 11.98
C GLN A 63 -3.33 -5.22 11.80
N CYS A 64 -3.99 -4.57 12.77
CA CYS A 64 -4.14 -3.12 12.81
C CYS A 64 -3.65 -2.60 14.17
N ILE A 65 -2.75 -1.62 14.16
CA ILE A 65 -2.23 -0.96 15.35
C ILE A 65 -2.75 0.47 15.35
N LEU A 66 -3.56 0.80 16.36
CA LEU A 66 -4.06 2.15 16.57
C LEU A 66 -3.09 2.90 17.49
N LEU A 67 -2.54 4.00 17.00
CA LEU A 67 -1.70 4.90 17.79
C LEU A 67 -2.59 6.02 18.36
N SER A 68 -2.56 6.18 19.69
CA SER A 68 -3.34 7.17 20.47
C SER A 68 -2.63 8.50 20.63
#